data_AF-A0A1V9ZMD7-F1
#
_entry.id   AF-A0A1V9ZMD7-F1
#
_cell.length_a   1.000
_cell.length_b   1.000
_cell.length_c   1.000
_cell.angle_alpha   90.00
_cell.angle_beta   90.00
_cell.angle_gamma   90.00
#
_symmetry.space_group_name_H-M   'P 1'
#
loop_
_entity.id
_entity.type
_entity.pdbx_description
1 polymer ?
#
loop_
_entity_poly.entity_id
_entity_poly.type
_entity_poly.pdbx_seq_one_letter_code
_entity_poly.pdbx_strand_id
1 'polypeptide(L)'
;MTEEAAVLGELHKQHARVRDVLDDICDRLADKEAALAVAESEMEATRGDMSKRTSEWAKEKKTMLTDADAMKEMIKDMEMRIDVLLRQRDVAREEAHQLKETLKEREELVTKVLSEKDLAMQEAAQIVKEQNLEASDFLREEKSALALLEQVHQTATSLEVYTADLTKTVNQLTKEVQSIEESQGTCEAMLLAHKDKPIVDAASSRAHQAMLDALCEQVGLLQSQNMAYEGTTSRLEEAVTKAAKEAEMTATQIRELQLQLDVQGQLVAKYQASSLCGTQAIDTLQGSIALICTQYDSERETLLKQVEELSAASIACEHKKLLEVQELQAKIALSEATVQEKSVIIEQLEATLLAKTQGKTSDEHISSTQQTQAPSRPVPCVSAPLASSQALSPALTATESVATCETSLVCTTSPKATRVPDMCPTCQEEPFGFMVRCQQCKQQFHAGCVRSKRQKTSRAGVYVFVCDQCSPAPTTTTPA
;
A
#
# COMPACT_ATOMS: atom_id res chain seq x y z
N MET A 1 10.46 -60.69 -86.60
CA MET A 1 9.75 -59.48 -87.06
C MET A 1 8.54 -59.08 -86.21
N THR A 2 7.51 -59.92 -85.98
CA THR A 2 6.34 -59.50 -85.17
C THR A 2 6.59 -59.52 -83.65
N GLU A 3 7.42 -60.43 -83.17
CA GLU A 3 7.68 -60.64 -81.73
C GLU A 3 8.63 -59.57 -81.13
N GLU A 4 9.70 -59.22 -81.85
CA GLU A 4 10.64 -58.15 -81.47
C GLU A 4 9.94 -56.78 -81.33
N ALA A 5 8.97 -56.50 -82.22
CA ALA A 5 8.16 -55.28 -82.16
C ALA A 5 7.25 -55.24 -80.92
N ALA A 6 6.75 -56.39 -80.46
CA ALA A 6 5.92 -56.48 -79.25
C ALA A 6 6.78 -56.28 -77.98
N VAL A 7 7.98 -56.87 -77.93
CA VAL A 7 8.93 -56.68 -76.83
C VAL A 7 9.38 -55.21 -76.73
N LEU A 8 9.72 -54.58 -77.86
CA LEU A 8 10.08 -53.16 -77.91
C LEU A 8 8.91 -52.26 -77.49
N GLY A 9 7.68 -52.60 -77.89
CA GLY A 9 6.46 -51.89 -77.51
C GLY A 9 6.19 -51.93 -76.00
N GLU A 10 6.41 -53.07 -75.33
CA GLU A 10 6.25 -53.16 -73.88
C GLU A 10 7.40 -52.46 -73.12
N LEU A 11 8.63 -52.53 -73.63
CA LEU A 11 9.76 -51.78 -73.08
C LEU A 11 9.50 -50.26 -73.12
N HIS A 12 8.94 -49.73 -74.22
CA HIS A 12 8.55 -48.32 -74.30
C HIS A 12 7.46 -47.95 -73.27
N LYS A 13 6.49 -48.83 -72.99
CA LYS A 13 5.49 -48.57 -71.92
C LYS A 13 6.10 -48.66 -70.52
N GLN A 14 7.06 -49.54 -70.29
CA GLN A 14 7.80 -49.59 -69.02
C GLN A 14 8.63 -48.31 -68.83
N HIS A 15 9.34 -47.87 -69.88
CA HIS A 15 10.11 -46.62 -69.85
C HIS A 15 9.22 -45.38 -69.67
N ALA A 16 8.03 -45.33 -70.28
CA ALA A 16 7.04 -44.29 -70.03
C ALA A 16 6.61 -44.28 -68.55
N ARG A 17 6.16 -45.43 -68.00
CA ARG A 17 5.77 -45.52 -66.58
C ARG A 17 6.90 -45.16 -65.61
N VAL A 18 8.15 -45.51 -65.92
CA VAL A 18 9.32 -45.11 -65.12
C VAL A 18 9.55 -43.60 -65.21
N ARG A 19 9.36 -42.98 -66.38
CA ARG A 19 9.41 -41.52 -66.53
C ARG A 19 8.31 -40.84 -65.72
N ASP A 20 7.05 -41.27 -65.86
CA ASP A 20 5.91 -40.70 -65.12
C ASP A 20 6.18 -40.75 -63.59
N VAL A 21 6.71 -41.86 -63.08
CA VAL A 21 7.09 -42.01 -61.66
C VAL A 21 8.30 -41.14 -61.27
N LEU A 22 9.25 -40.92 -62.17
CA LEU A 22 10.39 -40.02 -61.91
C LEU A 22 9.95 -38.55 -61.91
N ASP A 23 9.06 -38.15 -62.82
CA ASP A 23 8.46 -36.82 -62.87
C ASP A 23 7.64 -36.57 -61.59
N ASP A 24 6.78 -37.52 -61.17
CA ASP A 24 6.06 -37.50 -59.87
C ASP A 24 7.01 -37.40 -58.66
N ILE A 25 8.23 -37.95 -58.73
CA ILE A 25 9.24 -37.83 -57.67
C ILE A 25 9.89 -36.45 -57.70
N CYS A 26 10.22 -35.94 -58.89
CA CYS A 26 10.81 -34.61 -59.06
C CYS A 26 9.87 -33.50 -58.59
N ASP A 27 8.59 -33.56 -58.94
CA ASP A 27 7.58 -32.58 -58.50
C ASP A 27 7.44 -32.58 -56.97
N ARG A 28 7.35 -33.77 -56.34
CA ARG A 28 7.30 -33.88 -54.86
C ARG A 28 8.59 -33.47 -54.16
N LEU A 29 9.74 -33.48 -54.85
CA LEU A 29 10.99 -32.94 -54.31
C LEU A 29 10.99 -31.41 -54.43
N ALA A 30 10.56 -30.86 -55.57
CA ALA A 30 10.41 -29.41 -55.75
C ALA A 30 9.42 -28.79 -54.74
N ASP A 31 8.27 -29.43 -54.49
CA ASP A 31 7.31 -29.02 -53.46
C ASP A 31 7.94 -29.01 -52.05
N LYS A 32 8.79 -30.00 -51.75
CA LYS A 32 9.50 -30.09 -50.46
C LYS A 32 10.60 -29.04 -50.34
N GLU A 33 11.34 -28.75 -51.40
CA GLU A 33 12.34 -27.68 -51.42
C GLU A 33 11.67 -26.31 -51.23
N ALA A 34 10.52 -26.07 -51.89
CA ALA A 34 9.72 -24.87 -51.67
C ALA A 34 9.20 -24.76 -50.24
N ALA A 35 8.67 -25.85 -49.66
CA ALA A 35 8.22 -25.88 -48.27
C ALA A 35 9.36 -25.66 -47.26
N LEU A 36 10.55 -26.20 -47.52
CA LEU A 36 11.74 -25.96 -46.70
C LEU A 36 12.19 -24.50 -46.78
N ALA A 37 12.23 -23.90 -47.98
CA ALA A 37 12.59 -22.49 -48.15
C ALA A 37 11.62 -21.54 -47.41
N VAL A 38 10.31 -21.85 -47.41
CA VAL A 38 9.32 -21.11 -46.61
C VAL A 38 9.58 -21.28 -45.11
N ALA A 39 9.78 -22.52 -44.63
CA ALA A 39 10.06 -22.79 -43.22
C ALA A 39 11.38 -22.14 -42.73
N GLU A 40 12.42 -22.11 -43.56
CA GLU A 40 13.67 -21.39 -43.27
C GLU A 40 13.45 -19.88 -43.17
N SER A 41 12.65 -19.29 -44.08
CA SER A 41 12.29 -17.87 -44.02
C SER A 41 11.46 -17.52 -42.77
N GLU A 42 10.54 -18.39 -42.34
CA GLU A 42 9.76 -18.20 -41.11
C GLU A 42 10.62 -18.36 -39.84
N MET A 43 11.56 -19.31 -39.84
CA MET A 43 12.53 -19.47 -38.75
C MET A 43 13.49 -18.27 -38.65
N GLU A 44 13.92 -17.69 -39.77
CA GLU A 44 14.77 -16.49 -39.73
C GLU A 44 13.98 -15.25 -39.29
N ALA A 45 12.73 -15.09 -39.72
CA ALA A 45 11.85 -14.03 -39.25
C ALA A 45 11.61 -14.10 -37.72
N THR A 46 11.28 -15.29 -37.20
CA THR A 46 11.07 -15.50 -35.76
C THR A 46 12.36 -15.35 -34.95
N ARG A 47 13.53 -15.74 -35.51
CA ARG A 47 14.86 -15.45 -34.94
C ARG A 47 15.12 -13.94 -34.85
N GLY A 48 14.79 -13.19 -35.90
CA GLY A 48 14.86 -11.73 -35.93
C GLY A 48 14.00 -11.07 -34.85
N ASP A 49 12.75 -11.48 -34.73
CA ASP A 49 11.82 -10.98 -33.69
C ASP A 49 12.31 -11.29 -32.27
N MET A 50 12.85 -12.48 -32.03
CA MET A 50 13.44 -12.84 -30.72
C MET A 50 14.72 -12.04 -30.43
N SER A 51 15.55 -11.76 -31.44
CA SER A 51 16.71 -10.87 -31.31
C SER A 51 16.30 -9.43 -30.98
N LYS A 52 15.23 -8.93 -31.62
CA LYS A 52 14.65 -7.62 -31.33
C LYS A 52 14.09 -7.54 -29.90
N ARG A 53 13.26 -8.50 -29.48
CA ARG A 53 12.71 -8.54 -28.11
C ARG A 53 13.78 -8.63 -27.03
N THR A 54 14.83 -9.44 -27.25
CA THR A 54 15.95 -9.52 -26.30
C THR A 54 16.74 -8.20 -26.22
N SER A 55 16.90 -7.46 -27.32
CA SER A 55 17.44 -6.10 -27.29
C SER A 55 16.54 -5.09 -26.56
N GLU A 56 15.22 -5.19 -26.74
CA GLU A 56 14.23 -4.33 -26.07
C GLU A 56 14.21 -4.58 -24.56
N TRP A 57 14.14 -5.84 -24.12
CA TRP A 57 14.25 -6.22 -22.71
C TRP A 57 15.60 -5.82 -22.08
N ALA A 58 16.70 -5.87 -22.83
CA ALA A 58 17.99 -5.40 -22.34
C ALA A 58 18.01 -3.87 -22.11
N LYS A 59 17.33 -3.11 -22.96
CA LYS A 59 17.14 -1.65 -22.78
C LYS A 59 16.22 -1.35 -21.59
N GLU A 60 15.06 -2.01 -21.53
CA GLU A 60 14.09 -1.86 -20.44
C GLU A 60 14.70 -2.20 -19.07
N LYS A 61 15.42 -3.33 -18.97
CA LYS A 61 16.18 -3.70 -17.77
C LYS A 61 17.21 -2.65 -17.38
N LYS A 62 17.89 -2.02 -18.35
CA LYS A 62 18.84 -0.94 -18.08
C LYS A 62 18.13 0.30 -17.53
N THR A 63 16.99 0.69 -18.11
CA THR A 63 16.16 1.81 -17.62
C THR A 63 15.66 1.55 -16.19
N MET A 64 15.11 0.36 -15.93
CA MET A 64 14.65 -0.01 -14.58
C MET A 64 15.79 0.00 -13.55
N LEU A 65 17.02 -0.38 -13.93
CA LEU A 65 18.18 -0.27 -13.05
C LEU A 65 18.56 1.19 -12.77
N THR A 66 18.57 2.07 -13.78
CA THR A 66 18.85 3.49 -13.56
C THR A 66 17.78 4.18 -12.71
N ASP A 67 16.51 3.81 -12.89
CA ASP A 67 15.40 4.34 -12.08
C ASP A 67 15.49 3.83 -10.63
N ALA A 68 15.83 2.56 -10.42
CA ALA A 68 16.05 1.99 -9.09
C ALA A 68 17.24 2.64 -8.36
N ASP A 69 18.33 2.96 -9.06
CA ASP A 69 19.46 3.68 -8.47
C ASP A 69 19.11 5.15 -8.17
N ALA A 70 18.35 5.82 -9.04
CA ALA A 70 17.83 7.17 -8.76
C ALA A 70 16.91 7.19 -7.52
N MET A 71 16.04 6.19 -7.34
CA MET A 71 15.21 6.05 -6.14
C MET A 71 16.04 5.83 -4.87
N LYS A 72 17.14 5.06 -4.93
CA LYS A 72 18.05 4.87 -3.78
C LYS A 72 18.69 6.18 -3.35
N GLU A 73 19.16 7.00 -4.29
CA GLU A 73 19.74 8.30 -3.94
C GLU A 73 18.69 9.28 -3.39
N MET A 74 17.45 9.27 -3.92
CA MET A 74 16.35 10.04 -3.33
C MET A 74 16.02 9.58 -1.89
N ILE A 75 16.03 8.28 -1.61
CA ILE A 75 15.80 7.73 -0.26
C ILE A 75 16.89 8.23 0.69
N LYS A 76 18.18 8.16 0.30
CA LYS A 76 19.30 8.67 1.11
C LYS A 76 19.17 10.17 1.40
N ASP A 77 18.76 10.98 0.42
CA ASP A 77 18.54 12.42 0.62
C ASP A 77 17.39 12.69 1.61
N MET A 78 16.29 11.93 1.50
CA MET A 78 15.19 11.99 2.46
C MET A 78 15.62 11.56 3.87
N GLU A 79 16.40 10.48 4.00
CA GLU A 79 16.96 10.02 5.28
C GLU A 79 17.86 11.08 5.92
N MET A 80 18.80 11.67 5.16
CA MET A 80 19.63 12.79 5.64
C MET A 80 18.79 14.00 6.07
N ARG A 81 17.72 14.32 5.33
CA ARG A 81 16.82 15.43 5.67
C ARG A 81 16.01 15.16 6.94
N ILE A 82 15.54 13.93 7.13
CA ILE A 82 14.89 13.50 8.37
C ILE A 82 15.85 13.64 9.55
N ASP A 83 17.10 13.19 9.41
CA ASP A 83 18.15 13.30 10.41
C ASP A 83 18.41 14.77 10.84
N VAL A 84 18.46 15.69 9.87
CA VAL A 84 18.59 17.13 10.15
C VAL A 84 17.38 17.68 10.90
N LEU A 85 16.16 17.30 10.49
CA LEU A 85 14.92 17.73 11.15
C LEU A 85 14.79 17.18 12.58
N LEU A 86 15.23 15.94 12.82
CA LEU A 86 15.27 15.34 14.16
C LEU A 86 16.22 16.10 15.08
N ARG A 87 17.43 16.46 14.59
CA ARG A 87 18.39 17.29 15.35
C ARG A 87 17.82 18.68 15.64
N GLN A 88 17.18 19.33 14.66
CA GLN A 88 16.52 20.63 14.86
C GLN A 88 15.39 20.57 15.90
N ARG A 89 14.55 19.53 15.87
CA ARG A 89 13.51 19.27 16.87
C ARG A 89 14.11 19.11 18.28
N ASP A 90 15.24 18.42 18.38
CA ASP A 90 15.87 18.15 19.67
C ASP A 90 16.56 19.40 20.25
N VAL A 91 17.17 20.25 19.40
CA VAL A 91 17.64 21.60 19.78
C VAL A 91 16.46 22.47 20.25
N ALA A 92 15.37 22.55 19.48
CA ALA A 92 14.20 23.35 19.85
C ALA A 92 13.52 22.84 21.14
N ARG A 93 13.57 21.54 21.44
CA ARG A 93 13.10 20.99 22.73
C ARG A 93 13.98 21.44 23.89
N GLU A 94 15.29 21.44 23.70
CA GLU A 94 16.26 21.91 24.69
C GLU A 94 16.11 23.41 24.96
N GLU A 95 16.00 24.24 23.92
CA GLU A 95 15.70 25.67 24.03
C GLU A 95 14.39 25.93 24.79
N ALA A 96 13.33 25.17 24.48
CA ALA A 96 12.05 25.27 25.19
C ALA A 96 12.16 24.85 26.67
N HIS A 97 13.02 23.88 27.00
CA HIS A 97 13.29 23.51 28.39
C HIS A 97 14.04 24.61 29.14
N GLN A 98 15.07 25.19 28.53
CA GLN A 98 15.85 26.30 29.10
C GLN A 98 15.00 27.55 29.32
N LEU A 99 14.12 27.89 28.37
CA LEU A 99 13.15 28.97 28.53
C LEU A 99 12.16 28.71 29.67
N LYS A 100 11.74 27.45 29.88
CA LYS A 100 10.85 27.07 30.99
C LYS A 100 11.53 27.21 32.35
N GLU A 101 12.78 26.76 32.49
CA GLU A 101 13.54 26.98 33.74
C GLU A 101 13.80 28.48 33.98
N THR A 102 14.18 29.23 32.94
CA THR A 102 14.34 30.71 33.03
C THR A 102 13.03 31.41 33.45
N LEU A 103 11.88 30.93 32.98
CA LEU A 103 10.58 31.45 33.38
C LEU A 103 10.29 31.16 34.86
N LYS A 104 10.53 29.92 35.32
CA LYS A 104 10.40 29.52 36.72
C LYS A 104 11.31 30.31 37.66
N GLU A 105 12.58 30.52 37.30
CA GLU A 105 13.51 31.39 38.04
C GLU A 105 12.98 32.84 38.17
N ARG A 106 12.36 33.36 37.10
CA ARG A 106 11.74 34.70 37.13
C ARG A 106 10.47 34.74 37.98
N GLU A 107 9.63 33.71 37.95
CA GLU A 107 8.46 33.59 38.80
C GLU A 107 8.84 33.52 40.29
N GLU A 108 9.88 32.74 40.63
CA GLU A 108 10.46 32.66 41.97
C GLU A 108 11.02 34.02 42.42
N LEU A 109 11.76 34.73 41.54
CA LEU A 109 12.29 36.07 41.81
C LEU A 109 11.18 37.11 42.02
N VAL A 110 10.14 37.12 41.18
CA VAL A 110 8.99 38.01 41.33
C VAL A 110 8.25 37.74 42.64
N THR A 111 8.02 36.48 42.98
CA THR A 111 7.39 36.06 44.24
C THR A 111 8.20 36.55 45.44
N LYS A 112 9.53 36.41 45.39
CA LYS A 112 10.44 36.92 46.41
C LYS A 112 10.35 38.44 46.55
N VAL A 113 10.48 39.19 45.45
CA VAL A 113 10.43 40.68 45.46
C VAL A 113 9.09 41.20 45.97
N LEU A 114 7.98 40.52 45.65
CA LEU A 114 6.66 40.85 46.22
C LEU A 114 6.63 40.61 47.73
N SER A 115 7.12 39.46 48.21
CA SER A 115 7.18 39.18 49.66
C SER A 115 8.09 40.15 50.44
N GLU A 116 9.20 40.59 49.85
CA GLU A 116 10.09 41.60 50.42
C GLU A 116 9.42 42.98 50.48
N LYS A 117 8.62 43.33 49.46
CA LYS A 117 7.81 44.56 49.46
C LYS A 117 6.67 44.53 50.47
N ASP A 118 5.98 43.41 50.60
CA ASP A 118 4.91 43.24 51.59
C ASP A 118 5.46 43.35 53.01
N LEU A 119 6.63 42.76 53.29
CA LEU A 119 7.34 42.91 54.56
C LEU A 119 7.70 44.38 54.83
N ALA A 120 8.33 45.05 53.86
CA ALA A 120 8.71 46.47 53.98
C ALA A 120 7.48 47.39 54.15
N MET A 121 6.35 47.07 53.52
CA MET A 121 5.07 47.77 53.73
C MET A 121 4.50 47.53 55.13
N GLN A 122 4.61 46.31 55.68
CA GLN A 122 4.19 46.02 57.05
C GLN A 122 5.06 46.77 58.08
N GLU A 123 6.38 46.79 57.89
CA GLU A 123 7.32 47.57 58.72
C GLU A 123 6.99 49.07 58.65
N ALA A 124 6.82 49.63 57.45
CA ALA A 124 6.45 51.04 57.28
C ALA A 124 5.08 51.38 57.91
N ALA A 125 4.07 50.51 57.74
CA ALA A 125 2.76 50.68 58.36
C ALA A 125 2.83 50.60 59.89
N GLN A 126 3.71 49.77 60.44
CA GLN A 126 3.94 49.69 61.88
C GLN A 126 4.64 50.95 62.41
N ILE A 127 5.67 51.46 61.73
CA ILE A 127 6.32 52.75 62.08
C ILE A 127 5.30 53.90 62.07
N VAL A 128 4.45 53.98 61.05
CA VAL A 128 3.36 54.99 60.98
C VAL A 128 2.35 54.81 62.12
N LYS A 129 2.04 53.57 62.52
CA LYS A 129 1.16 53.31 63.66
C LYS A 129 1.77 53.73 64.99
N GLU A 130 3.08 53.50 65.18
CA GLU A 130 3.83 53.92 66.36
C GLU A 130 3.91 55.45 66.45
N GLN A 131 4.23 56.14 65.35
CA GLN A 131 4.21 57.61 65.27
C GLN A 131 2.81 58.21 65.56
N ASN A 132 1.74 57.56 65.11
CA ASN A 132 0.37 58.01 65.41
C ASN A 132 -0.01 57.81 66.89
N LEU A 133 0.55 56.81 67.57
CA LEU A 133 0.38 56.64 69.02
C LEU A 133 1.12 57.73 69.79
N GLU A 134 2.36 58.05 69.42
CA GLU A 134 3.12 59.17 69.99
C GLU A 134 2.42 60.52 69.78
N ALA A 135 1.90 60.77 68.58
CA ALA A 135 1.11 61.97 68.29
C ALA A 135 -0.22 62.03 69.09
N SER A 136 -0.87 60.88 69.30
CA SER A 136 -2.07 60.77 70.15
C SER A 136 -1.76 61.05 71.63
N ASP A 137 -0.59 60.63 72.10
CA ASP A 137 -0.15 60.90 73.47
C ASP A 137 0.18 62.39 73.67
N PHE A 138 0.85 63.02 72.70
CA PHE A 138 1.09 64.46 72.68
C PHE A 138 -0.22 65.27 72.69
N LEU A 139 -1.19 64.93 71.83
CA LEU A 139 -2.50 65.59 71.79
C LEU A 139 -3.30 65.40 73.10
N ARG A 140 -3.10 64.28 73.80
CA ARG A 140 -3.70 64.04 75.13
C ARG A 140 -3.08 64.96 76.19
N GLU A 141 -1.76 65.15 76.15
CA GLU A 141 -1.05 66.06 77.05
C GLU A 141 -1.42 67.53 76.79
N GLU A 142 -1.47 67.96 75.53
CA GLU A 142 -1.91 69.31 75.14
C GLU A 142 -3.34 69.58 75.62
N LYS A 143 -4.27 68.65 75.41
CA LYS A 143 -5.65 68.77 75.87
C LYS A 143 -5.76 68.84 77.40
N SER A 144 -4.88 68.13 78.12
CA SER A 144 -4.79 68.19 79.59
C SER A 144 -4.27 69.56 80.06
N ALA A 145 -3.24 70.09 79.40
CA ALA A 145 -2.69 71.42 79.69
C ALA A 145 -3.69 72.55 79.42
N LEU A 146 -4.44 72.46 78.31
CA LEU A 146 -5.53 73.40 78.00
C LEU A 146 -6.66 73.33 79.03
N ALA A 147 -7.06 72.14 79.47
CA ALA A 147 -8.06 71.99 80.55
C ALA A 147 -7.56 72.60 81.88
N LEU A 148 -6.26 72.49 82.18
CA LEU A 148 -5.65 73.13 83.35
C LEU A 148 -5.65 74.66 83.24
N LEU A 149 -5.35 75.21 82.06
CA LEU A 149 -5.40 76.66 81.79
C LEU A 149 -6.83 77.20 81.87
N GLU A 150 -7.81 76.48 81.33
CA GLU A 150 -9.23 76.80 81.44
C GLU A 150 -9.68 76.80 82.90
N GLN A 151 -9.26 75.80 83.69
CA GLN A 151 -9.51 75.76 85.14
C GLN A 151 -8.85 76.95 85.87
N VAL A 152 -7.61 77.30 85.55
CA VAL A 152 -6.93 78.48 86.10
C VAL A 152 -7.67 79.77 85.72
N HIS A 153 -8.16 79.89 84.50
CA HIS A 153 -8.94 81.06 84.06
C HIS A 153 -10.27 81.18 84.81
N GLN A 154 -11.00 80.08 85.00
CA GLN A 154 -12.23 80.02 85.81
C GLN A 154 -11.95 80.32 87.29
N THR A 155 -10.79 79.90 87.80
CA THR A 155 -10.35 80.23 89.17
C THR A 155 -9.99 81.71 89.29
N ALA A 156 -9.38 82.30 88.26
CA ALA A 156 -9.12 83.74 88.20
C ALA A 156 -10.41 84.56 88.12
N THR A 157 -11.41 84.15 87.32
CA THR A 157 -12.71 84.84 87.26
C THR A 157 -13.49 84.72 88.57
N SER A 158 -13.43 83.58 89.26
CA SER A 158 -14.05 83.46 90.59
C SER A 158 -13.31 84.27 91.66
N LEU A 159 -11.98 84.44 91.55
CA LEU A 159 -11.22 85.40 92.36
C LEU A 159 -11.55 86.86 92.01
N GLU A 160 -11.80 87.20 90.74
CA GLU A 160 -12.28 88.52 90.34
C GLU A 160 -13.69 88.80 90.89
N VAL A 161 -14.61 87.83 90.85
CA VAL A 161 -15.93 87.94 91.48
C VAL A 161 -15.80 88.09 93.01
N TYR A 162 -14.92 87.30 93.65
CA TYR A 162 -14.64 87.45 95.08
C TYR A 162 -14.03 88.83 95.39
N THR A 163 -13.15 89.34 94.54
CA THR A 163 -12.56 90.69 94.66
C THR A 163 -13.61 91.77 94.40
N ALA A 164 -14.57 91.55 93.50
CA ALA A 164 -15.69 92.46 93.25
C ALA A 164 -16.69 92.47 94.42
N ASP A 165 -16.92 91.35 95.09
CA ASP A 165 -17.72 91.29 96.32
C ASP A 165 -16.95 91.85 97.53
N LEU A 166 -15.64 91.67 97.60
CA LEU A 166 -14.78 92.37 98.55
C LEU A 166 -14.81 93.89 98.30
N THR A 167 -14.81 94.30 97.03
CA THR A 167 -14.95 95.70 96.60
C THR A 167 -16.36 96.24 96.85
N LYS A 168 -17.43 95.43 96.75
CA LYS A 168 -18.77 95.82 97.24
C LYS A 168 -18.80 95.98 98.75
N THR A 169 -18.11 95.11 99.49
CA THR A 169 -18.03 95.18 100.96
C THR A 169 -17.25 96.42 101.39
N VAL A 170 -16.10 96.69 100.75
CA VAL A 170 -15.35 97.94 100.88
C VAL A 170 -16.22 99.12 100.49
N ASN A 171 -16.90 99.11 99.33
CA ASN A 171 -17.80 100.19 98.92
C ASN A 171 -19.02 100.36 99.84
N GLN A 172 -19.43 99.33 100.58
CA GLN A 172 -20.47 99.45 101.59
C GLN A 172 -19.93 100.15 102.84
N LEU A 173 -18.70 99.81 103.29
CA LEU A 173 -17.97 100.64 104.27
C LEU A 173 -17.73 102.07 103.76
N THR A 174 -17.35 102.25 102.50
CA THR A 174 -17.12 103.57 101.89
C THR A 174 -18.42 104.35 101.77
N LYS A 175 -19.58 103.72 101.59
CA LYS A 175 -20.89 104.40 101.68
C LYS A 175 -21.25 104.84 103.10
N GLU A 176 -20.87 104.05 104.11
CA GLU A 176 -21.00 104.47 105.51
C GLU A 176 -20.06 105.65 105.85
N VAL A 177 -18.91 105.76 105.17
CA VAL A 177 -18.00 106.92 105.24
C VAL A 177 -18.49 108.12 104.40
N GLN A 178 -18.97 107.91 103.17
CA GLN A 178 -19.47 108.98 102.27
C GLN A 178 -20.79 109.60 102.77
N SER A 179 -21.56 108.88 103.60
CA SER A 179 -22.70 109.46 104.34
C SER A 179 -22.28 110.58 105.32
N ILE A 180 -20.97 110.77 105.57
CA ILE A 180 -20.40 111.82 106.40
C ILE A 180 -19.73 112.91 105.55
N GLU A 181 -19.22 112.57 104.35
CA GLU A 181 -18.39 113.48 103.53
C GLU A 181 -19.18 114.28 102.47
N GLU A 182 -20.33 113.81 101.99
CA GLU A 182 -21.14 114.51 100.97
C GLU A 182 -22.22 115.44 101.57
N SER A 183 -21.80 116.23 102.57
CA SER A 183 -22.45 117.50 102.92
C SER A 183 -21.84 118.70 102.16
N GLN A 184 -21.10 118.44 101.08
CA GLN A 184 -20.51 119.43 100.16
C GLN A 184 -20.43 118.87 98.73
N GLY A 185 -20.70 119.71 97.71
CA GLY A 185 -20.03 119.56 96.41
C GLY A 185 -20.85 119.16 95.17
N THR A 186 -22.15 119.44 95.07
CA THR A 186 -22.85 119.38 93.77
C THR A 186 -22.42 120.50 92.82
N CYS A 187 -21.50 120.24 91.87
CA CYS A 187 -21.37 120.95 90.59
C CYS A 187 -20.43 120.24 89.57
N GLU A 188 -20.79 120.31 88.27
CA GLU A 188 -19.98 120.03 87.05
C GLU A 188 -19.45 118.57 86.86
N ALA A 189 -19.95 117.64 86.01
CA ALA A 189 -20.75 117.57 84.76
C ALA A 189 -19.96 117.33 83.44
N MET A 190 -20.36 116.28 82.68
CA MET A 190 -20.22 116.05 81.20
C MET A 190 -18.83 115.57 80.61
N LEU A 191 -18.65 114.66 79.60
CA LEU A 191 -19.48 113.85 78.65
C LEU A 191 -18.74 112.60 78.00
N LEU A 192 -19.48 111.49 77.71
CA LEU A 192 -19.51 110.55 76.52
C LEU A 192 -18.35 109.64 75.93
N ALA A 193 -18.56 108.30 76.00
CA ALA A 193 -18.78 107.24 74.93
C ALA A 193 -17.73 106.65 73.90
N HIS A 194 -17.77 105.28 73.74
CA HIS A 194 -17.47 104.41 72.54
C HIS A 194 -15.99 103.95 72.18
N LYS A 195 -15.64 102.83 71.46
CA LYS A 195 -16.31 101.59 70.89
C LYS A 195 -15.35 100.42 70.42
N ASP A 196 -15.94 99.23 70.10
CA ASP A 196 -15.62 98.14 69.10
C ASP A 196 -14.34 97.21 69.08
N LYS A 197 -14.58 95.86 69.08
CA LYS A 197 -14.09 94.68 68.24
C LYS A 197 -12.64 94.56 67.66
N PRO A 198 -12.19 93.38 67.10
CA PRO A 198 -12.54 91.94 67.27
C PRO A 198 -11.30 90.99 67.39
N ILE A 199 -11.50 89.66 67.24
CA ILE A 199 -10.46 88.59 67.22
C ILE A 199 -10.04 88.22 65.77
N VAL A 200 -8.74 87.94 65.58
CA VAL A 200 -8.02 87.39 64.41
C VAL A 200 -6.92 86.47 65.03
N ASP A 201 -6.54 85.29 64.55
CA ASP A 201 -6.36 84.83 63.16
C ASP A 201 -6.57 83.30 63.02
N ALA A 202 -6.83 82.82 61.80
CA ALA A 202 -6.89 81.38 61.48
C ALA A 202 -6.14 81.09 60.17
N ALA A 203 -4.86 80.71 60.28
CA ALA A 203 -3.97 80.56 59.13
C ALA A 203 -3.42 79.12 58.99
N SER A 204 -4.06 78.30 58.14
CA SER A 204 -3.44 77.08 57.57
C SER A 204 -4.07 76.57 56.25
N SER A 205 -4.70 77.44 55.46
CA SER A 205 -5.29 77.04 54.15
C SER A 205 -4.24 76.56 53.15
N ARG A 206 -3.01 77.10 53.20
CA ARG A 206 -1.98 76.88 52.18
C ARG A 206 -1.28 75.51 52.27
N ALA A 207 -1.27 74.87 53.44
CA ALA A 207 -0.69 73.54 53.63
C ALA A 207 -1.66 72.42 53.17
N HIS A 208 -2.97 72.60 53.38
CA HIS A 208 -3.97 71.65 52.88
C HIS A 208 -4.09 71.65 51.35
N GLN A 209 -3.97 72.80 50.69
CA GLN A 209 -4.04 72.84 49.22
C GLN A 209 -2.89 72.06 48.57
N ALA A 210 -1.65 72.26 49.00
CA ALA A 210 -0.50 71.54 48.46
C ALA A 210 -0.58 70.01 48.66
N MET A 211 -1.21 69.57 49.76
CA MET A 211 -1.42 68.14 50.05
C MET A 211 -2.53 67.54 49.17
N LEU A 212 -3.60 68.31 48.90
CA LEU A 212 -4.65 67.92 47.96
C LEU A 212 -4.13 67.85 46.52
N ASP A 213 -3.34 68.83 46.09
CA ASP A 213 -2.77 68.87 44.73
C ASP A 213 -1.83 67.67 44.50
N ALA A 214 -0.97 67.34 45.48
CA ALA A 214 -0.10 66.16 45.43
C ALA A 214 -0.88 64.82 45.43
N LEU A 215 -1.96 64.71 46.20
CA LEU A 215 -2.85 63.54 46.16
C LEU A 215 -3.56 63.42 44.79
N CYS A 216 -3.98 64.53 44.19
CA CYS A 216 -4.57 64.53 42.86
C CYS A 216 -3.58 64.10 41.77
N GLU A 217 -2.32 64.56 41.80
CA GLU A 217 -1.28 64.06 40.89
C GLU A 217 -1.02 62.55 41.09
N GLN A 218 -0.94 62.08 42.35
CA GLN A 218 -0.68 60.68 42.65
C GLN A 218 -1.83 59.76 42.19
N VAL A 219 -3.09 60.18 42.38
CA VAL A 219 -4.27 59.46 41.86
C VAL A 219 -4.29 59.47 40.33
N GLY A 220 -3.94 60.59 39.68
CA GLY A 220 -3.83 60.67 38.22
C GLY A 220 -2.75 59.75 37.66
N LEU A 221 -1.59 59.66 38.33
CA LEU A 221 -0.50 58.76 37.95
C LEU A 221 -0.95 57.29 38.08
N LEU A 222 -1.57 56.93 39.20
CA LEU A 222 -2.11 55.58 39.44
C LEU A 222 -3.20 55.20 38.43
N GLN A 223 -4.13 56.10 38.10
CA GLN A 223 -5.13 55.88 37.04
C GLN A 223 -4.48 55.66 35.67
N SER A 224 -3.44 56.43 35.32
CA SER A 224 -2.72 56.25 34.05
C SER A 224 -1.99 54.91 33.98
N GLN A 225 -1.40 54.46 35.09
CA GLN A 225 -0.78 53.13 35.21
C GLN A 225 -1.83 52.02 35.13
N ASN A 226 -2.99 52.18 35.76
CA ASN A 226 -4.05 51.17 35.72
C ASN A 226 -4.59 50.97 34.28
N MET A 227 -4.86 52.06 33.54
CA MET A 227 -5.24 51.95 32.12
C MET A 227 -4.13 51.34 31.25
N ALA A 228 -2.86 51.62 31.56
CA ALA A 228 -1.73 50.98 30.87
C ALA A 228 -1.68 49.47 31.14
N TYR A 229 -1.93 49.05 32.39
CA TYR A 229 -2.01 47.64 32.76
C TYR A 229 -3.20 46.94 32.10
N GLU A 230 -4.41 47.49 32.15
CA GLU A 230 -5.60 46.97 31.43
C GLU A 230 -5.31 46.80 29.93
N GLY A 231 -4.67 47.80 29.31
CA GLY A 231 -4.24 47.75 27.92
C GLY A 231 -3.12 46.74 27.63
N THR A 232 -2.35 46.29 28.62
CA THR A 232 -1.43 45.14 28.47
C THR A 232 -2.12 43.80 28.70
N THR A 233 -3.01 43.69 29.68
CA THR A 233 -3.78 42.48 29.98
C THR A 233 -4.65 42.09 28.79
N SER A 234 -5.40 43.03 28.20
CA SER A 234 -6.25 42.75 27.04
C SER A 234 -5.45 42.29 25.81
N ARG A 235 -4.24 42.84 25.59
CA ARG A 235 -3.33 42.37 24.52
C ARG A 235 -2.75 40.98 24.81
N LEU A 236 -2.50 40.63 26.07
CA LEU A 236 -2.07 39.29 26.47
C LEU A 236 -3.21 38.27 26.31
N GLU A 237 -4.44 38.63 26.65
CA GLU A 237 -5.63 37.78 26.42
C GLU A 237 -5.86 37.53 24.92
N GLU A 238 -5.71 38.55 24.07
CA GLU A 238 -5.78 38.38 22.61
C GLU A 238 -4.64 37.48 22.09
N ALA A 239 -3.42 37.63 22.60
CA ALA A 239 -2.28 36.78 22.25
C ALA A 239 -2.49 35.32 22.69
N VAL A 240 -2.99 35.08 23.91
CA VAL A 240 -3.29 33.75 24.45
C VAL A 240 -4.42 33.07 23.69
N THR A 241 -5.51 33.79 23.38
CA THR A 241 -6.62 33.23 22.60
C THR A 241 -6.24 32.95 21.14
N LYS A 242 -5.32 33.73 20.56
CA LYS A 242 -4.72 33.43 19.26
C LYS A 242 -3.83 32.19 19.32
N ALA A 243 -2.92 32.10 20.28
CA ALA A 243 -2.04 30.94 20.47
C ALA A 243 -2.83 29.65 20.72
N ALA A 244 -3.93 29.71 21.47
CA ALA A 244 -4.83 28.58 21.69
C ALA A 244 -5.47 28.06 20.38
N LYS A 245 -5.92 28.97 19.50
CA LYS A 245 -6.46 28.61 18.18
C LYS A 245 -5.39 28.01 17.25
N GLU A 246 -4.18 28.56 17.28
CA GLU A 246 -3.04 28.02 16.51
C GLU A 246 -2.63 26.63 17.01
N ALA A 247 -2.65 26.40 18.33
CA ALA A 247 -2.42 25.08 18.92
C ALA A 247 -3.52 24.07 18.56
N GLU A 248 -4.80 24.47 18.56
CA GLU A 248 -5.93 23.63 18.15
C GLU A 248 -5.86 23.26 16.64
N MET A 249 -5.50 24.21 15.79
CA MET A 249 -5.24 23.97 14.36
C MET A 249 -4.07 23.01 14.16
N THR A 250 -2.98 23.17 14.91
CA THR A 250 -1.82 22.28 14.83
C THR A 250 -2.18 20.87 15.32
N ALA A 251 -2.97 20.74 16.39
CA ALA A 251 -3.43 19.46 16.90
C ALA A 251 -4.39 18.73 15.95
N THR A 252 -5.22 19.45 15.19
CA THR A 252 -6.05 18.85 14.13
C THR A 252 -5.22 18.38 12.95
N GLN A 253 -4.24 19.18 12.48
CA GLN A 253 -3.29 18.77 11.43
C GLN A 253 -2.47 17.52 11.82
N ILE A 254 -1.94 17.45 13.04
CA ILE A 254 -1.22 16.27 13.53
C ILE A 254 -2.11 15.02 13.50
N ARG A 255 -3.37 15.14 13.92
CA ARG A 255 -4.33 14.02 13.92
C ARG A 255 -4.66 13.54 12.49
N GLU A 256 -4.73 14.45 11.52
CA GLU A 256 -4.95 14.10 10.12
C GLU A 256 -3.72 13.42 9.49
N LEU A 257 -2.51 13.90 9.79
CA LEU A 257 -1.27 13.24 9.36
C LEU A 257 -1.11 11.84 9.97
N GLN A 258 -1.53 11.64 11.23
CA GLN A 258 -1.58 10.31 11.85
C GLN A 258 -2.55 9.37 11.11
N LEU A 259 -3.75 9.85 10.75
CA LEU A 259 -4.71 9.08 9.97
C LEU A 259 -4.16 8.67 8.59
N GLN A 260 -3.46 9.59 7.92
CA GLN A 260 -2.80 9.30 6.63
C GLN A 260 -1.68 8.27 6.75
N LEU A 261 -0.88 8.34 7.83
CA LEU A 261 0.17 7.36 8.13
C LEU A 261 -0.40 5.96 8.38
N ASP A 262 -1.49 5.85 9.15
CA ASP A 262 -2.18 4.57 9.39
C ASP A 262 -2.72 3.95 8.09
N VAL A 263 -3.28 4.78 7.19
CA VAL A 263 -3.76 4.33 5.86
C VAL A 263 -2.60 3.84 4.99
N GLN A 264 -1.46 4.54 4.98
CA GLN A 264 -0.26 4.06 4.27
C GLN A 264 0.28 2.76 4.86
N GLY A 265 0.32 2.62 6.19
CA GLY A 265 0.72 1.37 6.86
C GLY A 265 -0.14 0.18 6.45
N GLN A 266 -1.46 0.36 6.37
CA GLN A 266 -2.38 -0.66 5.87
C GLN A 266 -2.15 -1.01 4.38
N LEU A 267 -1.79 -0.03 3.54
CA LEU A 267 -1.48 -0.27 2.14
C LEU A 267 -0.18 -1.07 1.96
N VAL A 268 0.88 -0.72 2.70
CA VAL A 268 2.15 -1.47 2.71
C VAL A 268 1.93 -2.91 3.17
N ALA A 269 1.16 -3.13 4.25
CA ALA A 269 0.84 -4.48 4.73
C ALA A 269 0.07 -5.31 3.69
N LYS A 270 -0.87 -4.71 2.95
CA LYS A 270 -1.56 -5.38 1.83
C LYS A 270 -0.60 -5.73 0.69
N TYR A 271 0.31 -4.83 0.34
CA TYR A 271 1.29 -5.07 -0.72
C TYR A 271 2.25 -6.20 -0.36
N GLN A 272 2.74 -6.24 0.89
CA GLN A 272 3.57 -7.33 1.42
C GLN A 272 2.83 -8.68 1.39
N ALA A 273 1.56 -8.72 1.81
CA ALA A 273 0.74 -9.93 1.75
C ALA A 273 0.50 -10.40 0.31
N SER A 274 0.25 -9.48 -0.62
CA SER A 274 0.11 -9.79 -2.05
C SER A 274 1.42 -10.30 -2.66
N SER A 275 2.56 -9.70 -2.30
CA SER A 275 3.89 -10.15 -2.73
C SER A 275 4.20 -11.56 -2.23
N LEU A 276 3.86 -11.88 -0.98
CA LEU A 276 4.05 -13.22 -0.41
C LEU A 276 3.24 -14.28 -1.18
N CYS A 277 2.00 -13.96 -1.53
CA CYS A 277 1.14 -14.81 -2.35
C CYS A 277 1.71 -14.98 -3.77
N GLY A 278 2.27 -13.92 -4.36
CA GLY A 278 2.97 -13.96 -5.65
C GLY A 278 4.16 -14.92 -5.64
N THR A 279 5.02 -14.84 -4.62
CA THR A 279 6.16 -15.77 -4.46
C THR A 279 5.68 -17.22 -4.33
N GLN A 280 4.69 -17.49 -3.47
CA GLN A 280 4.13 -18.84 -3.30
C GLN A 280 3.54 -19.41 -4.61
N ALA A 281 2.93 -18.57 -5.45
CA ALA A 281 2.44 -18.98 -6.76
C ALA A 281 3.58 -19.31 -7.73
N ILE A 282 4.68 -18.54 -7.71
CA ILE A 282 5.89 -18.81 -8.50
C ILE A 282 6.54 -20.12 -8.04
N ASP A 283 6.71 -20.34 -6.73
CA ASP A 283 7.29 -21.57 -6.17
C ASP A 283 6.47 -22.80 -6.57
N THR A 284 5.13 -22.68 -6.55
CA THR A 284 4.22 -23.76 -6.98
C THR A 284 4.34 -24.05 -8.48
N LEU A 285 4.50 -23.03 -9.32
CA LEU A 285 4.73 -23.19 -10.76
C LEU A 285 6.11 -23.81 -11.05
N GLN A 286 7.16 -23.40 -10.33
CA GLN A 286 8.49 -23.99 -10.44
C GLN A 286 8.49 -25.47 -10.06
N GLY A 287 7.83 -25.83 -8.95
CA GLY A 287 7.64 -27.23 -8.56
C GLY A 287 6.86 -28.06 -9.59
N SER A 288 5.84 -27.45 -10.22
CA SER A 288 5.07 -28.09 -11.29
C SER A 288 5.91 -28.32 -12.56
N ILE A 289 6.73 -27.34 -12.96
CA ILE A 289 7.65 -27.45 -14.10
C ILE A 289 8.71 -28.53 -13.82
N ALA A 290 9.30 -28.54 -12.62
CA ALA A 290 10.28 -29.56 -12.23
C ALA A 290 9.68 -30.97 -12.32
N LEU A 291 8.45 -31.16 -11.83
CA LEU A 291 7.76 -32.45 -11.90
C LEU A 291 7.51 -32.89 -13.36
N ILE A 292 7.03 -31.98 -14.22
CA ILE A 292 6.86 -32.24 -15.66
C ILE A 292 8.18 -32.62 -16.32
N CYS A 293 9.28 -31.93 -16.02
CA CYS A 293 10.60 -32.25 -16.56
C CYS A 293 11.04 -33.66 -16.13
N THR A 294 10.92 -34.00 -14.84
CA THR A 294 11.27 -35.35 -14.35
C THR A 294 10.41 -36.46 -14.96
N GLN A 295 9.12 -36.19 -15.22
CA GLN A 295 8.25 -37.14 -15.89
C GLN A 295 8.68 -37.33 -17.35
N TYR A 296 8.90 -36.24 -18.08
CA TYR A 296 9.37 -36.27 -19.47
C TYR A 296 10.71 -37.02 -19.62
N ASP A 297 11.67 -36.79 -18.73
CA ASP A 297 12.94 -37.50 -18.75
C ASP A 297 12.74 -39.01 -18.51
N SER A 298 11.84 -39.42 -17.61
CA SER A 298 11.53 -40.84 -17.37
C SER A 298 10.79 -41.51 -18.54
N GLU A 299 9.90 -40.77 -19.22
CA GLU A 299 9.20 -41.24 -20.43
C GLU A 299 10.18 -41.37 -21.60
N ARG A 300 11.10 -40.41 -21.75
CA ARG A 300 12.17 -40.42 -22.74
C ARG A 300 13.15 -41.58 -22.52
N GLU A 301 13.57 -41.84 -21.28
CA GLU A 301 14.44 -42.98 -20.95
C GLU A 301 13.73 -44.32 -21.26
N THR A 302 12.45 -44.43 -20.92
CA THR A 302 11.63 -45.60 -21.24
C THR A 302 11.51 -45.84 -22.74
N LEU A 303 11.27 -44.79 -23.53
CA LEU A 303 11.19 -44.88 -24.99
C LEU A 303 12.54 -45.22 -25.64
N LEU A 304 13.64 -44.63 -25.15
CA LEU A 304 14.99 -44.98 -25.63
C LEU A 304 15.28 -46.47 -25.41
N LYS A 305 14.97 -46.99 -24.22
CA LYS A 305 15.13 -48.41 -23.90
C LYS A 305 14.28 -49.32 -24.80
N GLN A 306 13.04 -48.94 -25.10
CA GLN A 306 12.19 -49.69 -26.05
C GLN A 306 12.78 -49.69 -27.46
N VAL A 307 13.36 -48.57 -27.92
CA VAL A 307 14.04 -48.49 -29.22
C VAL A 307 15.30 -49.37 -29.25
N GLU A 308 16.09 -49.40 -28.17
CA GLU A 308 17.24 -50.29 -28.02
C GLU A 308 16.85 -51.77 -28.04
N GLU A 309 15.81 -52.16 -27.27
CA GLU A 309 15.30 -53.53 -27.23
C GLU A 309 14.75 -53.99 -28.59
N LEU A 310 13.99 -53.14 -29.29
CA LEU A 310 13.48 -53.43 -30.64
C LEU A 310 14.60 -53.50 -31.68
N SER A 311 15.61 -52.63 -31.57
CA SER A 311 16.78 -52.64 -32.47
C SER A 311 17.60 -53.93 -32.28
N ALA A 312 17.88 -54.32 -31.04
CA ALA A 312 18.56 -55.57 -30.72
C ALA A 312 17.78 -56.80 -31.22
N ALA A 313 16.46 -56.83 -31.04
CA ALA A 313 15.60 -57.90 -31.55
C ALA A 313 15.60 -57.97 -33.09
N SER A 314 15.58 -56.82 -33.77
CA SER A 314 15.67 -56.73 -35.23
C SER A 314 17.02 -57.26 -35.75
N ILE A 315 18.14 -56.82 -35.15
CA ILE A 315 19.49 -57.29 -35.50
C ILE A 315 19.62 -58.81 -35.30
N ALA A 316 19.10 -59.34 -34.19
CA ALA A 316 19.10 -60.78 -33.92
C ALA A 316 18.26 -61.57 -34.94
N CYS A 317 17.13 -61.02 -35.38
CA CYS A 317 16.27 -61.62 -36.41
C CYS A 317 16.97 -61.65 -37.78
N GLU A 318 17.57 -60.53 -38.22
CA GLU A 318 18.32 -60.47 -39.48
C GLU A 318 19.58 -61.34 -39.45
N HIS A 319 20.28 -61.43 -38.32
CA HIS A 319 21.41 -62.35 -38.15
C HIS A 319 20.97 -63.82 -38.29
N LYS A 320 19.81 -64.20 -37.72
CA LYS A 320 19.24 -65.55 -37.89
C LYS A 320 18.90 -65.84 -39.35
N LYS A 321 18.27 -64.90 -40.06
CA LYS A 321 17.99 -65.05 -41.51
C LYS A 321 19.29 -65.20 -42.33
N LEU A 322 20.34 -64.44 -41.98
CA LEU A 322 21.64 -64.55 -42.65
C LEU A 322 22.26 -65.94 -42.48
N LEU A 323 22.17 -66.53 -41.28
CA LEU A 323 22.61 -67.91 -41.02
C LEU A 323 21.79 -68.94 -41.83
N GLU A 324 20.46 -68.76 -41.90
CA GLU A 324 19.58 -69.62 -42.72
C GLU A 324 19.94 -69.52 -44.22
N VAL A 325 20.23 -68.32 -44.72
CA VAL A 325 20.70 -68.10 -46.11
C VAL A 325 22.07 -68.75 -46.35
N GLN A 326 23.01 -68.64 -45.41
CA GLN A 326 24.32 -69.29 -45.50
C GLN A 326 24.20 -70.83 -45.51
N GLU A 327 23.30 -71.40 -44.70
CA GLU A 327 23.03 -72.84 -44.71
C GLU A 327 22.42 -73.30 -46.04
N LEU A 328 21.50 -72.52 -46.62
CA LEU A 328 20.94 -72.79 -47.94
C LEU A 328 21.99 -72.67 -49.06
N GLN A 329 22.86 -71.66 -49.01
CA GLN A 329 23.99 -71.53 -49.95
C GLN A 329 24.95 -72.72 -49.88
N ALA A 330 25.28 -73.21 -48.67
CA ALA A 330 26.11 -74.40 -48.50
C ALA A 330 25.44 -75.67 -49.06
N LYS A 331 24.12 -75.82 -48.89
CA LYS A 331 23.35 -76.93 -49.50
C LYS A 331 23.31 -76.85 -51.02
N ILE A 332 23.16 -75.65 -51.58
CA ILE A 332 23.21 -75.43 -53.04
C ILE A 332 24.59 -75.84 -53.58
N ALA A 333 25.68 -75.32 -53.01
CA ALA A 333 27.04 -75.65 -53.44
C ALA A 333 27.35 -77.16 -53.38
N LEU A 334 26.87 -77.86 -52.34
CA LEU A 334 26.99 -79.33 -52.25
C LEU A 334 26.18 -80.05 -53.34
N SER A 335 24.97 -79.56 -53.65
CA SER A 335 24.13 -80.12 -54.71
C SER A 335 24.72 -79.87 -56.11
N GLU A 336 25.31 -78.70 -56.35
CA GLU A 336 26.03 -78.36 -57.57
C GLU A 336 27.25 -79.27 -57.78
N ALA A 337 28.07 -79.45 -56.74
CA ALA A 337 29.19 -80.41 -56.78
C ALA A 337 28.74 -81.84 -57.08
N THR A 338 27.62 -82.28 -56.49
CA THR A 338 27.03 -83.62 -56.74
C THR A 338 26.49 -83.76 -58.17
N VAL A 339 25.89 -82.70 -58.72
CA VAL A 339 25.42 -82.68 -60.11
C VAL A 339 26.60 -82.69 -61.08
N GLN A 340 27.67 -81.95 -60.76
CA GLN A 340 28.88 -81.89 -61.59
C GLN A 340 29.64 -83.23 -61.59
N GLU A 341 29.76 -83.90 -60.44
CA GLU A 341 30.28 -85.27 -60.36
C GLU A 341 29.46 -86.24 -61.22
N LYS A 342 28.11 -86.17 -61.14
CA LYS A 342 27.23 -86.98 -61.98
C LYS A 342 27.33 -86.65 -63.46
N SER A 343 27.55 -85.39 -63.84
CA SER A 343 27.81 -84.99 -65.24
C SER A 343 29.05 -85.68 -65.78
N VAL A 344 30.16 -85.66 -65.02
CA VAL A 344 31.40 -86.34 -65.39
C VAL A 344 31.19 -87.86 -65.54
N ILE A 345 30.40 -88.49 -64.67
CA ILE A 345 30.05 -89.92 -64.78
C ILE A 345 29.20 -90.18 -66.04
N ILE A 346 28.23 -89.31 -66.34
CA ILE A 346 27.40 -89.42 -67.55
C ILE A 346 28.26 -89.26 -68.81
N GLU A 347 29.12 -88.24 -68.88
CA GLU A 347 30.06 -88.02 -69.99
C GLU A 347 31.00 -89.24 -70.20
N GLN A 348 31.50 -89.84 -69.12
CA GLN A 348 32.29 -91.08 -69.18
C GLN A 348 31.47 -92.28 -69.68
N LEU A 349 30.22 -92.42 -69.24
CA LEU A 349 29.33 -93.49 -69.70
C LEU A 349 28.94 -93.30 -71.17
N GLU A 350 28.63 -92.08 -71.60
CA GLU A 350 28.34 -91.73 -73.00
C GLU A 350 29.55 -91.99 -73.89
N ALA A 351 30.76 -91.58 -73.49
CA ALA A 351 32.00 -91.91 -74.20
C ALA A 351 32.23 -93.43 -74.29
N THR A 352 31.95 -94.17 -73.20
CA THR A 352 32.05 -95.64 -73.18
C THR A 352 30.99 -96.29 -74.08
N LEU A 353 29.79 -95.72 -74.15
CA LEU A 353 28.67 -96.23 -74.94
C LEU A 353 28.90 -95.94 -76.44
N LEU A 354 29.43 -94.78 -76.79
CA LEU A 354 29.91 -94.42 -78.13
C LEU A 354 31.05 -95.34 -78.60
N ALA A 355 32.02 -95.64 -77.72
CA ALA A 355 33.06 -96.63 -78.00
C ALA A 355 32.48 -98.06 -78.20
N LYS A 356 31.32 -98.36 -77.60
CA LYS A 356 30.62 -99.65 -77.75
C LYS A 356 29.75 -99.72 -79.00
N THR A 357 29.13 -98.63 -79.42
CA THR A 357 28.30 -98.55 -80.65
C THR A 357 29.16 -98.44 -81.91
N GLN A 358 30.36 -97.85 -81.86
CA GLN A 358 31.36 -97.96 -82.94
C GLN A 358 31.84 -99.40 -83.19
N GLY A 359 31.54 -100.35 -82.28
CA GLY A 359 31.85 -101.77 -82.47
C GLY A 359 30.78 -102.58 -83.21
N LYS A 360 29.56 -102.07 -83.45
CA LYS A 360 28.47 -102.85 -84.04
C LYS A 360 27.31 -102.01 -84.64
N THR A 361 27.52 -101.52 -85.85
CA THR A 361 26.43 -101.34 -86.84
C THR A 361 26.94 -101.71 -88.24
N SER A 362 26.31 -102.72 -88.84
CA SER A 362 25.96 -102.69 -90.26
C SER A 362 24.46 -102.37 -90.34
N ASP A 363 24.04 -101.76 -91.44
CA ASP A 363 22.76 -101.06 -91.64
C ASP A 363 21.50 -101.95 -91.41
N GLU A 364 20.30 -101.43 -91.12
CA GLU A 364 19.49 -100.63 -92.05
C GLU A 364 18.41 -99.73 -91.40
N HIS A 365 18.24 -98.55 -92.01
CA HIS A 365 17.00 -97.89 -92.45
C HIS A 365 15.63 -98.20 -91.79
N ILE A 366 14.88 -97.14 -91.41
CA ILE A 366 13.59 -96.71 -92.02
C ILE A 366 13.03 -95.46 -91.31
N SER A 367 12.42 -94.56 -92.08
CA SER A 367 11.78 -93.31 -91.60
C SER A 367 10.29 -93.50 -91.28
N SER A 368 9.74 -92.74 -90.32
CA SER A 368 8.38 -92.16 -90.47
C SER A 368 8.10 -91.00 -89.52
N THR A 369 7.22 -90.11 -89.96
CA THR A 369 6.84 -88.83 -89.34
C THR A 369 5.49 -88.95 -88.61
N GLN A 370 5.39 -88.38 -87.40
CA GLN A 370 4.16 -87.81 -86.79
C GLN A 370 4.57 -87.18 -85.44
N GLN A 371 4.50 -85.85 -85.24
CA GLN A 371 3.29 -85.05 -85.01
C GLN A 371 2.47 -85.51 -83.79
N THR A 372 2.86 -85.13 -82.57
CA THR A 372 1.93 -84.91 -81.44
C THR A 372 2.48 -83.87 -80.46
N GLN A 373 1.78 -82.73 -80.42
CA GLN A 373 1.52 -81.82 -79.29
C GLN A 373 2.49 -81.83 -78.09
N ALA A 374 3.18 -80.71 -77.88
CA ALA A 374 3.77 -80.36 -76.59
C ALA A 374 2.65 -80.02 -75.56
N PRO A 375 2.66 -80.60 -74.34
CA PRO A 375 1.74 -80.20 -73.29
C PRO A 375 2.10 -78.82 -72.75
N SER A 376 1.20 -77.86 -73.00
CA SER A 376 0.79 -76.81 -72.07
C SER A 376 1.61 -76.63 -70.78
N ARG A 377 2.41 -75.56 -70.76
CA ARG A 377 2.44 -74.53 -69.71
C ARG A 377 1.46 -74.76 -68.54
N PRO A 378 1.96 -74.96 -67.31
CA PRO A 378 1.40 -74.28 -66.15
C PRO A 378 1.85 -72.82 -66.16
N VAL A 379 0.91 -71.95 -65.82
CA VAL A 379 1.08 -70.49 -65.73
C VAL A 379 2.22 -70.16 -64.75
N PRO A 380 3.04 -69.11 -65.00
CA PRO A 380 3.93 -68.61 -63.98
C PRO A 380 3.07 -68.15 -62.79
N CYS A 381 3.30 -68.73 -61.61
CA CYS A 381 2.84 -68.12 -60.38
C CYS A 381 3.55 -66.78 -60.24
N VAL A 382 2.86 -65.74 -60.74
CA VAL A 382 2.58 -64.50 -60.04
C VAL A 382 3.61 -64.20 -58.96
N SER A 383 4.42 -63.18 -59.21
CA SER A 383 5.00 -62.39 -58.13
C SER A 383 3.86 -62.04 -57.17
N ALA A 384 3.78 -62.74 -56.03
CA ALA A 384 3.03 -62.23 -54.91
C ALA A 384 3.66 -60.87 -54.59
N PRO A 385 2.94 -59.75 -54.75
CA PRO A 385 3.51 -58.46 -54.41
C PRO A 385 3.83 -58.44 -52.93
N LEU A 386 4.72 -57.51 -52.54
CA LEU A 386 4.73 -57.00 -51.18
C LEU A 386 3.36 -56.37 -50.87
N ALA A 387 2.42 -57.20 -50.44
CA ALA A 387 1.11 -56.80 -49.98
C ALA A 387 1.16 -56.63 -48.46
N SER A 388 1.40 -55.40 -48.04
CA SER A 388 0.89 -54.86 -46.79
C SER A 388 1.28 -55.64 -45.52
N SER A 389 2.52 -55.41 -45.06
CA SER A 389 2.61 -55.02 -43.66
C SER A 389 1.68 -53.82 -43.50
N GLN A 390 0.58 -54.00 -42.77
CA GLN A 390 -0.18 -52.86 -42.28
C GLN A 390 0.80 -51.96 -41.55
N ALA A 391 1.02 -50.77 -42.10
CA ALA A 391 1.57 -49.69 -41.31
C ALA A 391 0.58 -49.51 -40.14
N LEU A 392 1.05 -49.81 -38.93
CA LEU A 392 0.48 -49.24 -37.72
C LEU A 392 0.82 -47.74 -37.72
N SER A 393 0.24 -47.01 -38.67
CA SER A 393 -0.01 -45.59 -38.50
C SER A 393 -0.96 -45.49 -37.32
N PRO A 394 -0.61 -44.79 -36.23
CA PRO A 394 -1.60 -44.35 -35.28
C PRO A 394 -2.47 -43.34 -36.02
N ALA A 395 -3.63 -43.81 -36.50
CA ALA A 395 -4.68 -42.91 -36.93
C ALA A 395 -5.14 -42.15 -35.69
N LEU A 396 -4.61 -40.93 -35.52
CA LEU A 396 -5.16 -39.96 -34.58
C LEU A 396 -6.55 -39.56 -35.08
N THR A 397 -7.56 -40.37 -34.76
CA THR A 397 -8.95 -39.95 -34.82
C THR A 397 -9.18 -38.89 -33.76
N ALA A 398 -8.84 -37.66 -34.11
CA ALA A 398 -9.49 -36.49 -33.56
C ALA A 398 -10.96 -36.52 -34.02
N THR A 399 -11.83 -37.16 -33.24
CA THR A 399 -13.26 -36.89 -33.32
C THR A 399 -13.55 -35.65 -32.50
N GLU A 400 -13.63 -34.50 -33.18
CA GLU A 400 -14.45 -33.41 -32.70
C GLU A 400 -15.88 -33.93 -32.45
N SER A 401 -16.41 -33.66 -31.26
CA SER A 401 -17.84 -33.79 -30.98
C SER A 401 -18.33 -32.49 -30.39
N VAL A 402 -18.78 -31.60 -31.28
CA VAL A 402 -19.61 -30.45 -30.91
C VAL A 402 -21.04 -30.95 -30.81
N ALA A 403 -21.52 -31.21 -29.60
CA ALA A 403 -22.94 -31.42 -29.32
C ALA A 403 -23.31 -30.92 -27.91
N THR A 404 -24.04 -29.81 -27.91
CA THR A 404 -24.80 -29.20 -26.82
C THR A 404 -25.81 -30.12 -26.13
N CYS A 405 -26.04 -29.89 -24.82
CA CYS A 405 -27.29 -30.13 -24.08
C CYS A 405 -27.80 -31.60 -23.95
N GLU A 406 -28.49 -32.05 -22.89
CA GLU A 406 -28.90 -31.42 -21.62
C GLU A 406 -29.33 -32.50 -20.58
N THR A 407 -29.24 -32.14 -19.28
CA THR A 407 -30.14 -32.59 -18.19
C THR A 407 -30.01 -33.99 -17.53
N SER A 408 -29.99 -33.95 -16.17
CA SER A 408 -30.31 -34.99 -15.17
C SER A 408 -29.36 -36.19 -14.94
N LEU A 409 -28.57 -36.13 -13.86
CA LEU A 409 -29.03 -36.66 -12.56
C LEU A 409 -28.25 -36.08 -11.34
N VAL A 410 -28.93 -36.08 -10.20
CA VAL A 410 -28.70 -35.28 -8.98
C VAL A 410 -27.76 -35.95 -7.95
N CYS A 411 -26.96 -35.12 -7.24
CA CYS A 411 -26.27 -35.36 -5.94
C CYS A 411 -25.07 -36.36 -5.89
N THR A 412 -24.03 -36.18 -5.04
CA THR A 412 -23.89 -35.31 -3.85
C THR A 412 -22.43 -34.86 -3.56
N THR A 413 -22.29 -33.73 -2.84
CA THR A 413 -21.14 -33.30 -1.98
C THR A 413 -19.70 -33.22 -2.54
N SER A 414 -19.30 -32.03 -3.01
CA SER A 414 -18.15 -31.27 -2.49
C SER A 414 -18.01 -29.91 -3.22
N PRO A 415 -17.92 -28.76 -2.54
CA PRO A 415 -17.80 -27.46 -3.21
C PRO A 415 -16.35 -27.19 -3.64
N LYS A 416 -16.04 -27.40 -4.93
CA LYS A 416 -14.87 -26.78 -5.57
C LYS A 416 -14.95 -25.26 -5.39
N ALA A 417 -13.85 -24.64 -4.98
CA ALA A 417 -13.73 -23.19 -4.95
C ALA A 417 -13.68 -22.62 -6.38
N THR A 418 -14.84 -22.25 -6.92
CA THR A 418 -14.93 -21.52 -8.19
C THR A 418 -14.18 -20.20 -8.05
N ARG A 419 -13.16 -19.97 -8.89
CA ARG A 419 -12.46 -18.67 -8.97
C ARG A 419 -13.49 -17.56 -9.12
N VAL A 420 -13.45 -16.58 -8.22
CA VAL A 420 -14.24 -15.35 -8.33
C VAL A 420 -13.58 -14.50 -9.42
N PRO A 421 -14.31 -14.03 -10.45
CA PRO A 421 -13.76 -13.08 -11.39
C PRO A 421 -13.52 -11.73 -10.69
N ASP A 422 -12.31 -11.19 -10.82
CA ASP A 422 -11.90 -9.93 -10.16
C ASP A 422 -12.58 -8.67 -10.73
N MET A 423 -13.44 -8.81 -11.74
CA MET A 423 -14.13 -7.72 -12.41
C MET A 423 -15.62 -8.05 -12.58
N CYS A 424 -16.49 -7.03 -12.43
CA CYS A 424 -17.91 -7.21 -12.73
C CYS A 424 -18.11 -7.39 -14.24
N PRO A 425 -18.68 -8.53 -14.70
CA PRO A 425 -18.78 -8.85 -16.13
C PRO A 425 -19.71 -7.90 -16.91
N THR A 426 -20.49 -7.07 -16.21
CA THR A 426 -21.47 -6.15 -16.81
C THR A 426 -20.91 -4.74 -17.07
N CYS A 427 -19.90 -4.28 -16.31
CA CYS A 427 -19.43 -2.89 -16.42
C CYS A 427 -17.93 -2.70 -16.62
N GLN A 428 -17.07 -3.67 -16.28
CA GLN A 428 -15.61 -3.70 -16.53
C GLN A 428 -14.73 -2.48 -16.15
N GLU A 429 -15.27 -1.35 -15.65
CA GLU A 429 -14.55 -0.05 -15.65
C GLU A 429 -14.40 0.69 -14.29
N GLU A 430 -14.77 0.13 -13.12
CA GLU A 430 -14.60 0.83 -11.82
C GLU A 430 -13.91 0.01 -10.72
N PRO A 431 -13.04 0.64 -9.89
CA PRO A 431 -12.31 -0.03 -8.82
C PRO A 431 -13.16 -0.19 -7.54
N PHE A 432 -13.56 -1.42 -7.23
CA PHE A 432 -13.92 -2.01 -5.92
C PHE A 432 -14.94 -1.34 -4.97
N GLY A 433 -15.35 -0.08 -5.17
CA GLY A 433 -16.06 0.71 -4.15
C GLY A 433 -17.45 0.19 -3.74
N PHE A 434 -18.15 -0.51 -4.64
CA PHE A 434 -19.56 -0.88 -4.42
C PHE A 434 -19.90 -2.31 -4.86
N MET A 435 -19.10 -3.33 -4.50
CA MET A 435 -19.49 -4.72 -4.74
C MET A 435 -20.47 -5.26 -3.67
N VAL A 436 -21.62 -5.77 -4.11
CA VAL A 436 -22.62 -6.47 -3.29
C VAL A 436 -22.62 -7.97 -3.60
N ARG A 437 -22.73 -8.81 -2.57
CA ARG A 437 -22.77 -10.27 -2.70
C ARG A 437 -24.21 -10.77 -2.67
N CYS A 438 -24.61 -11.57 -3.66
CA CYS A 438 -25.92 -12.23 -3.62
C CYS A 438 -25.96 -13.25 -2.46
N GLN A 439 -26.96 -13.15 -1.59
CA GLN A 439 -27.14 -14.03 -0.44
C GLN A 439 -27.32 -15.50 -0.85
N GLN A 440 -27.96 -15.76 -2.00
CA GLN A 440 -28.27 -17.10 -2.50
C GLN A 440 -27.08 -17.70 -3.27
N CYS A 441 -26.76 -17.20 -4.47
CA CYS A 441 -25.70 -17.78 -5.31
C CYS A 441 -24.25 -17.40 -4.92
N LYS A 442 -24.07 -16.55 -3.89
CA LYS A 442 -22.76 -16.10 -3.37
C LYS A 442 -21.84 -15.35 -4.33
N GLN A 443 -22.26 -15.11 -5.57
CA GLN A 443 -21.55 -14.26 -6.54
C GLN A 443 -21.53 -12.79 -6.10
N GLN A 444 -20.46 -12.08 -6.47
CA GLN A 444 -20.31 -10.64 -6.24
C GLN A 444 -20.68 -9.87 -7.52
N PHE A 445 -21.36 -8.74 -7.36
CA PHE A 445 -21.84 -7.88 -8.44
C PHE A 445 -21.63 -6.41 -8.07
N HIS A 446 -21.46 -5.54 -9.06
CA HIS A 446 -21.42 -4.11 -8.80
C HIS A 446 -22.84 -3.60 -8.46
N ALA A 447 -22.99 -2.81 -7.39
CA ALA A 447 -24.28 -2.38 -6.86
C ALA A 447 -25.08 -1.53 -7.85
N GLY A 448 -24.40 -0.74 -8.70
CA GLY A 448 -25.04 0.00 -9.79
C GLY A 448 -25.52 -0.87 -10.95
N CYS A 449 -24.98 -2.07 -11.12
CA CYS A 449 -25.34 -3.00 -12.20
C CYS A 449 -26.50 -3.94 -11.85
N VAL A 450 -26.84 -4.09 -10.56
CA VAL A 450 -27.98 -4.90 -10.11
C VAL A 450 -29.17 -3.99 -9.87
N ARG A 451 -30.30 -4.22 -10.55
CA ARG A 451 -31.58 -3.54 -10.28
C ARG A 451 -32.25 -4.07 -8.99
N SER A 452 -31.55 -3.98 -7.87
CA SER A 452 -31.93 -4.66 -6.63
C SER A 452 -33.25 -4.12 -6.06
N LYS A 453 -34.34 -4.90 -6.18
CA LYS A 453 -35.50 -4.74 -5.31
C LYS A 453 -35.09 -5.12 -3.89
N ARG A 454 -34.96 -4.14 -2.99
CA ARG A 454 -34.64 -4.38 -1.58
C ARG A 454 -35.74 -5.19 -0.90
N GLN A 455 -35.57 -6.51 -0.78
CA GLN A 455 -36.44 -7.31 0.09
C GLN A 455 -36.12 -6.97 1.55
N LYS A 456 -37.07 -6.33 2.23
CA LYS A 456 -37.07 -6.26 3.70
C LYS A 456 -37.31 -7.67 4.24
N THR A 457 -36.29 -8.26 4.86
CA THR A 457 -36.52 -9.41 5.74
C THR A 457 -37.17 -8.92 7.04
N SER A 458 -37.91 -9.77 7.74
CA SER A 458 -38.72 -9.41 8.92
C SER A 458 -37.91 -9.04 10.17
N ARG A 459 -36.58 -8.93 10.06
CA ARG A 459 -35.67 -8.57 11.15
C ARG A 459 -35.10 -7.18 10.89
N ALA A 460 -35.41 -6.23 11.77
CA ALA A 460 -35.03 -4.83 11.61
C ALA A 460 -33.50 -4.67 11.43
N GLY A 461 -33.11 -3.94 10.39
CA GLY A 461 -31.71 -3.54 10.14
C GLY A 461 -30.93 -4.36 9.10
N VAL A 462 -31.36 -5.58 8.73
CA VAL A 462 -30.61 -6.44 7.80
C VAL A 462 -31.21 -6.44 6.39
N TYR A 463 -30.65 -5.62 5.49
CA TYR A 463 -30.96 -5.65 4.07
C TYR A 463 -30.21 -6.80 3.39
N VAL A 464 -30.97 -7.71 2.77
CA VAL A 464 -30.42 -8.88 2.06
C VAL A 464 -30.46 -8.59 0.56
N PHE A 465 -29.30 -8.70 -0.11
CA PHE A 465 -29.20 -8.57 -1.56
C PHE A 465 -29.35 -9.92 -2.24
N VAL A 466 -30.22 -9.98 -3.24
CA VAL A 466 -30.46 -11.15 -4.10
C VAL A 466 -30.38 -10.65 -5.54
N CYS A 467 -29.62 -11.33 -6.41
CA CYS A 467 -29.53 -10.97 -7.82
C CYS A 467 -30.79 -11.42 -8.58
N ASP A 468 -31.04 -10.86 -9.76
CA ASP A 468 -32.29 -11.11 -10.51
C ASP A 468 -32.50 -12.59 -10.87
N GLN A 469 -31.43 -13.36 -11.15
CA GLN A 469 -31.53 -14.82 -11.37
C GLN A 469 -31.88 -15.62 -10.11
N CYS A 470 -31.66 -15.07 -8.92
CA CYS A 470 -32.04 -15.66 -7.64
C CYS A 470 -33.32 -15.04 -7.06
N SER A 471 -33.87 -14.01 -7.70
CA SER A 471 -35.11 -13.38 -7.28
C SER A 471 -36.28 -14.29 -7.70
N PRO A 472 -37.16 -14.71 -6.78
CA PRO A 472 -38.35 -15.47 -7.17
C PRO A 472 -39.19 -14.60 -8.12
N ALA A 473 -39.62 -15.20 -9.24
CA ALA A 473 -40.48 -14.53 -10.19
C ALA A 473 -41.74 -14.00 -9.47
N PRO A 474 -42.20 -12.77 -9.77
CA PRO A 474 -43.35 -12.22 -9.08
C PRO A 474 -44.59 -13.07 -9.37
N THR A 475 -45.13 -13.72 -8.34
CA THR A 475 -46.44 -14.34 -8.41
C THR A 475 -47.47 -13.26 -8.71
N THR A 476 -47.98 -13.26 -9.93
CA THR A 476 -49.19 -12.51 -10.30
C THR A 476 -50.37 -13.09 -9.54
N THR A 477 -50.67 -12.52 -8.37
CA THR A 477 -52.00 -12.61 -7.78
C THR A 477 -52.97 -11.87 -8.69
N THR A 478 -53.63 -12.60 -9.57
CA THR A 478 -54.89 -12.19 -10.18
C THR A 478 -55.88 -11.91 -9.05
N PRO A 479 -56.56 -10.74 -9.01
CA PRO A 479 -57.54 -10.46 -7.99
C PRO A 479 -58.78 -11.35 -8.16
N ALA A 480 -59.29 -11.85 -7.03
CA ALA A 480 -60.60 -12.47 -6.86
C ALA A 480 -61.26 -11.84 -5.63
#